data_AF-H3NLT8-F1
#
_entry.id   AF-H3NLT8-F1
#
_cell.length_a   1.000
_cell.length_b   1.000
_cell.length_c   1.000
_cell.angle_alpha   90.00
_cell.angle_beta   90.00
_cell.angle_gamma   90.00
#
_symmetry.space_group_name_H-M   'P 1'
#
loop_
_entity.id
_entity.type
_entity.pdbx_description
1 polymer ?
#
loop_
_entity_poly.entity_id
_entity_poly.type
_entity_poly.pdbx_seq_one_letter_code
_entity_poly.pdbx_strand_id
1 'polypeptide(L)'
;MKRSINIIFSLCLLLVVIFTISNNVYAEKGKKEVDVMIKDFFDTREKYSYEQDKKINTKKSSKFKSIKTSNDSIFSKLKVRNKNLEEYLLKYIKLQEVINTKSDIEEEIIKEDINKDITYEGNKIIVFVERNKQSIYTINGIKSEDITFENSKCKFIFDKRTMELIDYQPQDIEEKVLMKADMDKLIDKESEEREKAKSQNDLQVQKYLLNKRDNNFEVVNHKLAMPFAYRKNEFNRAAMVNYANKHAKNYNRNYPDFGKIGNGDCTNFVSQIIKAGIYLD
;
A
#
# COMPACT_ATOMS: atom_id res chain seq x y z
N MET A 1 -5.77 70.08 3.73
CA MET A 1 -4.70 69.06 3.76
C MET A 1 -4.90 67.96 4.80
N LYS A 2 -5.15 68.26 6.10
CA LYS A 2 -5.31 67.18 7.12
C LYS A 2 -6.48 66.22 6.87
N ARG A 3 -7.64 66.70 6.40
CA ARG A 3 -8.81 65.83 6.10
C ARG A 3 -8.57 64.83 4.97
N SER A 4 -7.85 65.23 3.92
CA SER A 4 -7.58 64.37 2.76
C SER A 4 -6.59 63.24 3.08
N ILE A 5 -5.63 63.48 4.00
CA ILE A 5 -4.67 62.45 4.45
C ILE A 5 -5.38 61.35 5.26
N ASN A 6 -6.33 61.71 6.13
CA ASN A 6 -7.06 60.74 6.93
C ASN A 6 -7.96 59.80 6.09
N ILE A 7 -8.53 60.30 4.99
CA ILE A 7 -9.37 59.48 4.10
C ILE A 7 -8.51 58.44 3.37
N ILE A 8 -7.35 58.84 2.84
CA ILE A 8 -6.43 57.94 2.13
C ILE A 8 -5.92 56.84 3.07
N PHE A 9 -5.55 57.19 4.31
CA PHE A 9 -5.08 56.22 5.28
C PHE A 9 -6.15 55.18 5.65
N SER A 10 -7.40 55.61 5.89
CA SER A 10 -8.51 54.70 6.17
C SER A 10 -8.83 53.79 4.98
N LEU A 11 -8.71 54.28 3.75
CA LEU A 11 -8.93 53.47 2.55
C LEU A 11 -7.83 52.41 2.37
N CYS A 12 -6.57 52.78 2.60
CA CYS A 12 -5.44 51.84 2.58
C CYS A 12 -5.60 50.76 3.65
N LEU A 13 -6.01 51.13 4.87
CA LEU A 13 -6.25 50.17 5.96
C LEU A 13 -7.37 49.20 5.59
N LEU A 14 -8.48 49.70 5.03
CA LEU A 14 -9.59 48.87 4.55
C LEU A 14 -9.15 47.90 3.46
N LEU A 15 -8.34 48.36 2.49
CA LEU A 15 -7.79 47.49 1.44
C LEU A 15 -6.89 46.40 2.01
N VAL A 16 -6.04 46.72 2.98
CA VAL A 16 -5.20 45.72 3.67
C VAL A 16 -6.07 44.69 4.39
N VAL A 17 -7.13 45.12 5.09
CA VAL A 17 -8.07 44.22 5.78
C VAL A 17 -8.85 43.33 4.81
N ILE A 18 -9.35 43.89 3.71
CA ILE A 18 -10.04 43.11 2.67
C ILE A 18 -9.08 42.09 2.05
N PHE A 19 -7.83 42.47 1.80
CA PHE A 19 -6.82 41.59 1.22
C PHE A 19 -6.44 40.46 2.18
N THR A 20 -6.29 40.73 3.49
CA THR A 20 -5.99 39.69 4.50
C THR A 20 -7.16 38.75 4.73
N ILE A 21 -8.39 39.26 4.83
CA ILE A 21 -9.59 38.43 4.95
C ILE A 21 -9.76 37.54 3.72
N SER A 22 -9.61 38.11 2.52
CA SER A 22 -9.71 37.35 1.27
C SER A 22 -8.67 36.23 1.24
N ASN A 23 -7.42 36.52 1.56
CA ASN A 23 -6.36 35.50 1.59
C ASN A 23 -6.64 34.38 2.60
N ASN A 24 -7.19 34.70 3.77
CA ASN A 24 -7.56 33.69 4.78
C ASN A 24 -8.72 32.80 4.32
N VAL A 25 -9.76 33.39 3.71
CA VAL A 25 -10.91 32.62 3.19
C VAL A 25 -10.49 31.71 2.03
N TYR A 26 -9.65 32.21 1.11
CA TYR A 26 -9.09 31.39 0.04
C TYR A 26 -8.20 30.27 0.58
N ALA A 27 -7.40 30.54 1.61
CA ALA A 27 -6.57 29.52 2.25
C ALA A 27 -7.41 28.43 2.92
N GLU A 28 -8.50 28.79 3.60
CA GLU A 28 -9.37 27.82 4.26
C GLU A 28 -10.14 26.95 3.25
N LYS A 29 -10.66 27.55 2.18
CA LYS A 29 -11.33 26.80 1.10
C LYS A 29 -10.35 25.86 0.39
N GLY A 30 -9.16 26.36 0.05
CA GLY A 30 -8.11 25.55 -0.58
C GLY A 30 -7.68 24.38 0.31
N LYS A 31 -7.58 24.60 1.64
CA LYS A 31 -7.27 23.55 2.60
C LYS A 31 -8.31 22.42 2.59
N LYS A 32 -9.61 22.75 2.62
CA LYS A 32 -10.68 21.74 2.58
C LYS A 32 -10.67 20.93 1.27
N GLU A 33 -10.43 21.58 0.13
CA GLU A 33 -10.36 20.88 -1.17
C GLU A 33 -9.14 19.96 -1.26
N VAL A 34 -7.97 20.43 -0.79
CA VAL A 34 -6.76 19.61 -0.65
C VAL A 34 -7.00 18.41 0.27
N ASP A 35 -7.71 18.61 1.38
CA ASP A 35 -8.00 17.54 2.33
C ASP A 35 -8.85 16.44 1.69
N VAL A 36 -9.87 16.82 0.92
CA VAL A 36 -10.70 15.90 0.15
C VAL A 36 -9.88 15.18 -0.91
N MET A 37 -9.03 15.88 -1.66
CA MET A 37 -8.18 15.25 -2.70
C MET A 37 -7.18 14.24 -2.13
N ILE A 38 -6.54 14.55 -0.99
CA ILE A 38 -5.62 13.63 -0.34
C ILE A 38 -6.37 12.39 0.16
N LYS A 39 -7.56 12.57 0.74
CA LYS A 39 -8.40 11.46 1.17
C LYS A 39 -8.83 10.61 -0.03
N ASP A 40 -9.33 11.24 -1.09
CA ASP A 40 -9.75 10.55 -2.32
C ASP A 40 -8.57 9.81 -2.98
N PHE A 41 -7.34 10.33 -2.87
CA PHE A 41 -6.14 9.67 -3.37
C PHE A 41 -5.86 8.35 -2.63
N PHE A 42 -5.84 8.38 -1.29
CA PHE A 42 -5.64 7.16 -0.50
C PHE A 42 -6.83 6.20 -0.64
N ASP A 43 -8.06 6.71 -0.57
CA ASP A 43 -9.27 5.92 -0.81
C ASP A 43 -9.20 5.24 -2.18
N THR A 44 -8.79 5.93 -3.24
CA THR A 44 -8.62 5.33 -4.57
C THR A 44 -7.58 4.21 -4.57
N ARG A 45 -6.45 4.44 -3.90
CA ARG A 45 -5.37 3.46 -3.79
C ARG A 45 -5.82 2.19 -3.05
N GLU A 46 -6.73 2.32 -2.09
CA GLU A 46 -7.14 1.23 -1.20
C GLU A 46 -8.47 0.57 -1.56
N LYS A 47 -9.41 1.30 -2.17
CA LYS A 47 -10.78 0.85 -2.44
C LYS A 47 -10.85 -0.38 -3.35
N TYR A 48 -9.82 -0.63 -4.15
CA TYR A 48 -9.71 -1.86 -4.96
C TYR A 48 -9.38 -3.11 -4.14
N SER A 49 -8.99 -2.98 -2.87
CA SER A 49 -8.83 -4.10 -1.95
C SER A 49 -10.14 -4.62 -1.39
N TYR A 50 -11.21 -3.80 -1.30
CA TYR A 50 -12.38 -4.15 -0.47
C TYR A 50 -13.68 -4.43 -1.25
N GLU A 51 -13.90 -3.77 -2.41
CA GLU A 51 -15.18 -3.92 -3.13
C GLU A 51 -15.31 -5.21 -3.97
N GLN A 52 -14.21 -5.91 -4.26
CA GLN A 52 -14.28 -7.19 -5.01
C GLN A 52 -14.81 -8.33 -4.13
N ASP A 53 -14.38 -8.43 -2.87
CA ASP A 53 -14.72 -9.55 -1.98
C ASP A 53 -16.21 -9.61 -1.63
N LYS A 54 -16.85 -8.44 -1.51
CA LYS A 54 -18.28 -8.35 -1.21
C LYS A 54 -19.17 -8.81 -2.38
N LYS A 55 -18.69 -8.71 -3.62
CA LYS A 55 -19.42 -9.15 -4.82
C LYS A 55 -19.17 -10.62 -5.17
N ILE A 56 -17.99 -11.15 -4.88
CA ILE A 56 -17.65 -12.56 -5.13
C ILE A 56 -18.50 -13.50 -4.27
N ASN A 57 -18.81 -13.10 -3.03
CA ASN A 57 -19.66 -13.90 -2.14
C ASN A 57 -21.16 -13.86 -2.47
N THR A 58 -21.63 -13.06 -3.43
CA THR A 58 -23.07 -12.91 -3.70
C THR A 58 -23.57 -13.51 -5.01
N LYS A 59 -22.76 -13.75 -6.06
CA LYS A 59 -23.27 -14.41 -7.29
C LYS A 59 -22.20 -15.21 -8.05
N LYS A 60 -22.41 -16.53 -8.13
CA LYS A 60 -21.86 -17.38 -9.19
C LYS A 60 -22.20 -16.79 -10.56
N SER A 61 -21.18 -16.67 -11.41
CA SER A 61 -21.28 -16.65 -12.87
C SER A 61 -22.11 -15.51 -13.49
N SER A 62 -21.47 -14.39 -13.80
CA SER A 62 -21.72 -13.72 -15.08
C SER A 62 -20.49 -12.93 -15.52
N LYS A 63 -20.16 -13.03 -16.81
CA LYS A 63 -19.06 -12.41 -17.55
C LYS A 63 -18.57 -11.07 -16.95
N PHE A 64 -17.27 -10.99 -16.68
CA PHE A 64 -16.52 -9.76 -16.48
C PHE A 64 -16.83 -8.78 -17.64
N LYS A 65 -17.80 -7.89 -17.45
CA LYS A 65 -17.97 -6.70 -18.29
C LYS A 65 -16.79 -5.78 -17.93
N SER A 66 -15.96 -5.49 -18.92
CA SER A 66 -14.74 -4.70 -18.80
C SER A 66 -14.92 -3.48 -17.90
N ILE A 67 -14.06 -3.36 -16.88
CA ILE A 67 -13.91 -2.26 -15.91
C ILE A 67 -13.33 -1.00 -16.61
N LYS A 68 -13.67 -0.77 -17.89
CA LYS A 68 -13.19 0.37 -18.66
C LYS A 68 -13.90 1.67 -18.29
N THR A 69 -15.12 1.60 -17.74
CA THR A 69 -15.92 2.79 -17.43
C THR A 69 -15.73 3.34 -16.00
N SER A 70 -15.03 2.64 -15.10
CA SER A 70 -14.80 3.16 -13.73
C SER A 70 -13.55 4.01 -13.60
N ASN A 71 -12.53 3.80 -14.44
CA ASN A 71 -11.23 4.45 -14.25
C ASN A 71 -11.27 5.94 -14.61
N ASP A 72 -12.01 6.33 -15.66
CA ASP A 72 -12.22 7.74 -16.02
C ASP A 72 -12.88 8.54 -14.87
N SER A 73 -13.76 7.89 -14.10
CA SER A 73 -14.43 8.50 -12.94
C SER A 73 -13.44 8.80 -11.80
N ILE A 74 -12.44 7.95 -11.58
CA ILE A 74 -11.48 8.09 -10.48
C ILE A 74 -10.55 9.29 -10.70
N PHE A 75 -9.94 9.37 -11.88
CA PHE A 75 -8.98 10.44 -12.19
C PHE A 75 -9.67 11.79 -12.37
N SER A 76 -10.94 11.80 -12.79
CA SER A 76 -11.73 13.03 -12.86
C SER A 76 -11.89 13.70 -11.47
N LYS A 77 -11.94 12.93 -10.38
CA LYS A 77 -11.99 13.46 -9.00
C LYS A 77 -10.65 14.01 -8.53
N LEU A 78 -9.56 13.31 -8.84
CA LEU A 78 -8.21 13.69 -8.42
C LEU A 78 -7.63 14.88 -9.21
N LYS A 79 -8.25 15.24 -10.34
CA LYS A 79 -7.81 16.35 -11.21
C LYS A 79 -6.30 16.29 -11.49
N VAL A 80 -5.79 15.12 -11.88
CA VAL A 80 -4.35 14.91 -12.09
C VAL A 80 -3.94 15.57 -13.41
N ARG A 81 -3.00 16.51 -13.36
CA ARG A 81 -2.49 17.20 -14.55
C ARG A 81 -1.30 16.47 -15.20
N ASN A 82 -0.54 15.75 -14.40
CA ASN A 82 0.66 15.06 -14.83
C ASN A 82 0.34 13.67 -15.40
N LYS A 83 0.46 13.53 -16.73
CA LYS A 83 0.17 12.28 -17.45
C LYS A 83 1.00 11.09 -16.95
N ASN A 84 2.25 11.30 -16.54
CA ASN A 84 3.09 10.21 -16.04
C ASN A 84 2.59 9.72 -14.67
N LEU A 85 2.10 10.64 -13.82
CA LEU A 85 1.50 10.28 -12.54
C LEU A 85 0.16 9.57 -12.74
N GLU A 86 -0.67 10.04 -13.67
CA GLU A 86 -1.92 9.38 -14.06
C GLU A 86 -1.65 7.94 -14.57
N GLU A 87 -0.67 7.78 -15.47
CA GLU A 87 -0.27 6.47 -15.98
C GLU A 87 0.25 5.55 -14.86
N TYR A 88 1.09 6.06 -13.96
CA TYR A 88 1.57 5.31 -12.80
C TYR A 88 0.41 4.82 -11.93
N LEU A 89 -0.51 5.70 -11.55
CA LEU A 89 -1.67 5.35 -10.72
C LEU A 89 -2.57 4.31 -11.41
N LEU A 90 -2.78 4.45 -12.72
CA LEU A 90 -3.51 3.46 -13.51
C LEU A 90 -2.83 2.08 -13.47
N LYS A 91 -1.51 2.03 -13.64
CA LYS A 91 -0.75 0.77 -13.57
C LYS A 91 -0.72 0.21 -12.15
N TYR A 92 -0.60 1.06 -11.14
CA TYR A 92 -0.68 0.65 -9.74
C TYR A 92 -2.03 -0.01 -9.42
N ILE A 93 -3.15 0.60 -9.82
CA ILE A 93 -4.48 0.01 -9.65
C ILE A 93 -4.57 -1.36 -10.33
N LYS A 94 -4.08 -1.49 -11.57
CA LYS A 94 -4.06 -2.79 -12.27
C LYS A 94 -3.22 -3.84 -11.54
N LEU A 95 -2.06 -3.46 -11.00
CA LEU A 95 -1.23 -4.37 -10.21
C LEU A 95 -1.99 -4.83 -8.96
N GLN A 96 -2.66 -3.92 -8.26
CA GLN A 96 -3.51 -4.27 -7.11
C GLN A 96 -4.66 -5.20 -7.50
N GLU A 97 -5.30 -4.99 -8.66
CA GLU A 97 -6.33 -5.92 -9.16
C GLU A 97 -5.75 -7.33 -9.39
N VAL A 98 -4.57 -7.44 -10.01
CA VAL A 98 -3.90 -8.74 -10.20
C VAL A 98 -3.57 -9.41 -8.87
N ILE A 99 -3.07 -8.65 -7.90
CA ILE A 99 -2.80 -9.14 -6.55
C ILE A 99 -4.10 -9.65 -5.91
N ASN A 100 -5.15 -8.82 -5.88
CA ASN A 100 -6.39 -9.10 -5.17
C ASN A 100 -7.21 -10.23 -5.79
N THR A 101 -7.24 -10.37 -7.12
CA THR A 101 -8.03 -11.44 -7.77
C THR A 101 -7.65 -12.86 -7.37
N LYS A 102 -6.45 -13.07 -6.81
CA LYS A 102 -5.95 -14.38 -6.41
C LYS A 102 -5.19 -14.35 -5.08
N SER A 103 -5.32 -13.26 -4.32
CA SER A 103 -4.74 -13.17 -2.98
C SER A 103 -5.80 -13.63 -1.99
N ASP A 104 -5.43 -14.58 -1.14
CA ASP A 104 -6.23 -14.96 0.02
C ASP A 104 -5.93 -14.05 1.24
N ILE A 105 -5.24 -12.94 1.00
CA ILE A 105 -4.92 -11.91 1.99
C ILE A 105 -5.96 -10.80 1.88
N GLU A 106 -6.75 -10.63 2.94
CA GLU A 106 -7.66 -9.50 3.13
C GLU A 106 -7.03 -8.55 4.16
N GLU A 107 -7.13 -7.24 3.94
CA GLU A 107 -6.68 -6.21 4.90
C GLU A 107 -7.90 -5.51 5.50
N GLU A 108 -7.97 -5.47 6.84
CA GLU A 108 -8.92 -4.65 7.58
C GLU A 108 -8.18 -3.49 8.24
N ILE A 109 -8.47 -2.27 7.80
CA ILE A 109 -7.93 -1.04 8.38
C ILE A 109 -8.68 -0.75 9.69
N ILE A 110 -7.98 -0.87 10.82
CA ILE A 110 -8.54 -0.58 12.15
C ILE A 110 -8.52 0.92 12.43
N LYS A 111 -7.38 1.55 12.12
CA LYS A 111 -7.13 2.95 12.43
C LYS A 111 -6.28 3.59 11.36
N GLU A 112 -6.63 4.83 11.02
CA GLU A 112 -5.87 5.65 10.10
C GLU A 112 -5.77 7.07 10.66
N ASP A 113 -4.54 7.55 10.81
CA ASP A 113 -4.24 8.93 11.18
C ASP A 113 -3.46 9.60 10.03
N ILE A 114 -3.98 10.70 9.49
CA ILE A 114 -3.33 11.48 8.42
C ILE A 114 -2.96 12.86 8.95
N ASN A 115 -1.66 13.09 9.11
CA ASN A 115 -1.09 14.38 9.45
C ASN A 115 -0.63 15.10 8.18
N LYS A 116 -0.86 16.41 8.11
CA LYS A 116 -0.59 17.22 6.92
C LYS A 116 0.07 18.52 7.30
N ASP A 117 1.11 18.89 6.57
CA ASP A 117 1.73 20.20 6.62
C ASP A 117 1.62 20.88 5.25
N ILE A 118 1.06 22.09 5.22
CA ILE A 118 0.70 22.81 3.99
C ILE A 118 1.53 24.07 3.88
N THR A 119 2.32 24.16 2.81
CA THR A 119 3.11 25.33 2.45
C THR A 119 2.64 25.91 1.11
N TYR A 120 2.69 27.22 0.97
CA TYR A 120 2.32 27.93 -0.26
C TYR A 120 3.57 28.55 -0.89
N GLU A 121 3.91 28.14 -2.12
CA GLU A 121 5.08 28.63 -2.86
C GLU A 121 4.65 29.14 -4.24
N GLY A 122 4.51 30.45 -4.37
CA GLY A 122 4.05 31.08 -5.63
C GLY A 122 2.67 30.58 -6.05
N ASN A 123 2.60 29.87 -7.18
CA ASN A 123 1.37 29.27 -7.69
C ASN A 123 1.17 27.80 -7.27
N LYS A 124 1.94 27.30 -6.30
CA LYS A 124 1.87 25.91 -5.83
C LYS A 124 1.37 25.83 -4.40
N ILE A 125 0.57 24.81 -4.13
CA ILE A 125 0.26 24.33 -2.78
C ILE A 125 1.05 23.05 -2.59
N ILE A 126 1.99 23.05 -1.64
CA ILE A 126 2.82 21.90 -1.32
C ILE A 126 2.28 21.30 -0.04
N VAL A 127 1.97 20.01 -0.07
CA VAL A 127 1.40 19.31 1.08
C VAL A 127 2.26 18.12 1.41
N PHE A 128 2.93 18.18 2.56
CA PHE A 128 3.61 17.03 3.14
C PHE A 128 2.61 16.25 3.95
N VAL A 129 2.48 14.96 3.66
CA VAL A 129 1.53 14.07 4.30
C VAL A 129 2.30 12.95 4.97
N GLU A 130 2.01 12.76 6.26
CA GLU A 130 2.42 11.58 7.02
C GLU A 130 1.16 10.82 7.40
N ARG A 131 1.07 9.58 6.91
CA ARG A 131 -0.05 8.68 7.14
C ARG A 131 0.42 7.54 8.01
N ASN A 132 -0.29 7.29 9.10
CA ASN A 132 -0.10 6.14 9.97
C ASN A 132 -1.34 5.25 9.85
N LYS A 133 -1.16 4.03 9.39
CA LYS A 133 -2.22 3.04 9.22
C LYS A 133 -1.97 1.85 10.15
N GLN A 134 -3.02 1.39 10.80
CA GLN A 134 -3.05 0.16 11.58
C GLN A 134 -4.03 -0.81 10.94
N SER A 135 -3.53 -2.01 10.65
CA SER A 135 -4.29 -3.02 9.92
C SER A 135 -4.18 -4.40 10.55
N ILE A 136 -5.24 -5.19 10.42
CA ILE A 136 -5.21 -6.64 10.64
C ILE A 136 -5.35 -7.32 9.28
N TYR A 137 -4.54 -8.35 9.05
CA TYR A 137 -4.63 -9.17 7.86
C TYR A 137 -5.34 -10.49 8.14
N THR A 138 -6.19 -10.93 7.22
CA THR A 138 -6.75 -12.27 7.18
C THR A 138 -6.08 -13.02 6.04
N ILE A 139 -5.42 -14.14 6.34
CA ILE A 139 -4.74 -14.97 5.32
C ILE A 139 -5.42 -16.32 5.28
N ASN A 140 -5.94 -16.71 4.12
CA ASN A 140 -6.69 -17.97 3.93
C ASN A 140 -7.88 -18.08 4.89
N GLY A 141 -8.60 -16.98 5.11
CA GLY A 141 -9.70 -16.91 6.06
C GLY A 141 -9.30 -16.91 7.55
N ILE A 142 -8.00 -16.94 7.86
CA ILE A 142 -7.50 -16.88 9.24
C ILE A 142 -7.05 -15.45 9.56
N LYS A 143 -7.83 -14.78 10.39
CA LYS A 143 -7.54 -13.42 10.87
C LYS A 143 -6.32 -13.44 11.81
N SER A 144 -5.36 -12.55 11.57
CA SER A 144 -4.22 -12.30 12.45
C SER A 144 -4.70 -11.69 13.77
N GLU A 145 -4.09 -12.11 14.89
CA GLU A 145 -4.27 -11.46 16.19
C GLU A 145 -3.37 -10.22 16.33
N ASP A 146 -2.29 -10.18 15.56
CA ASP A 146 -1.32 -9.08 15.58
C ASP A 146 -1.77 -7.93 14.68
N ILE A 147 -1.68 -6.71 15.23
CA ILE A 147 -1.87 -5.46 14.49
C ILE A 147 -0.56 -5.09 13.79
N THR A 148 -0.66 -4.80 12.51
CA THR A 148 0.43 -4.29 11.69
C THR A 148 0.36 -2.77 11.59
N PHE A 149 1.51 -2.14 11.39
CA PHE A 149 1.64 -0.69 11.32
C PHE A 149 2.34 -0.31 10.02
N GLU A 150 1.75 0.61 9.27
CA GLU A 150 2.34 1.21 8.08
C GLU A 150 2.47 2.72 8.31
N ASN A 151 3.67 3.27 8.12
CA ASN A 151 3.91 4.71 8.08
C ASN A 151 4.32 5.09 6.66
N SER A 152 3.52 5.92 6.00
CA SER A 152 3.85 6.45 4.68
C SER A 152 4.00 7.96 4.72
N LYS A 153 5.08 8.44 4.11
CA LYS A 153 5.36 9.87 3.95
C LYS A 153 5.36 10.20 2.48
N CYS A 154 4.64 11.24 2.09
CA CYS A 154 4.58 11.67 0.70
C CYS A 154 4.38 13.18 0.59
N LYS A 155 4.73 13.73 -0.57
CA LYS A 155 4.57 15.15 -0.88
C LYS A 155 3.68 15.29 -2.10
N PHE A 156 2.58 16.01 -1.93
CA PHE A 156 1.68 16.39 -3.01
C PHE A 156 1.97 17.84 -3.42
N ILE A 157 1.90 18.11 -4.71
CA ILE A 157 2.06 19.46 -5.24
C ILE A 157 0.82 19.77 -6.09
N PHE A 158 0.02 20.73 -5.66
CA PHE A 158 -1.17 21.18 -6.36
C PHE A 158 -0.95 22.55 -7.00
N ASP A 159 -1.64 22.81 -8.10
CA ASP A 159 -1.71 24.14 -8.70
C ASP A 159 -2.72 24.98 -7.90
N LYS A 160 -2.27 26.13 -7.38
CA LYS A 160 -3.10 26.98 -6.50
C LYS A 160 -4.34 27.56 -7.20
N ARG A 161 -4.34 27.70 -8.53
CA ARG A 161 -5.46 28.31 -9.28
C ARG A 161 -6.49 27.28 -9.70
N THR A 162 -6.02 26.14 -10.19
CA THR A 162 -6.87 25.10 -10.76
C THR A 162 -7.20 23.99 -9.76
N MET A 163 -6.44 23.92 -8.66
CA MET A 163 -6.47 22.84 -7.67
C MET A 163 -6.14 21.47 -8.27
N GLU A 164 -5.49 21.42 -9.42
CA GLU A 164 -5.05 20.19 -10.06
C GLU A 164 -3.80 19.62 -9.36
N LEU A 165 -3.74 18.29 -9.21
CA LEU A 165 -2.54 17.61 -8.72
C LEU A 165 -1.45 17.64 -9.81
N ILE A 166 -0.40 18.42 -9.58
CA ILE A 166 0.74 18.58 -10.48
C ILE A 166 1.74 17.44 -10.30
N ASP A 167 2.04 17.09 -9.05
CA ASP A 167 3.09 16.11 -8.76
C ASP A 167 2.83 15.37 -7.44
N TYR A 168 3.38 14.16 -7.37
CA TYR A 168 3.33 13.27 -6.22
C TYR A 168 4.70 12.64 -6.02
N GLN A 169 5.27 12.85 -4.84
CA GLN A 169 6.60 12.40 -4.49
C GLN A 169 6.53 11.55 -3.22
N PRO A 170 6.49 10.22 -3.33
CA PRO A 170 6.61 9.35 -2.17
C PRO A 170 7.97 9.58 -1.52
N GLN A 171 8.04 9.48 -0.20
CA GLN A 171 9.30 9.48 0.55
C GLN A 171 9.75 8.06 0.88
N ASP A 172 8.81 7.13 0.94
CA ASP A 172 9.07 5.71 1.11
C ASP A 172 9.91 5.13 -0.05
N ILE A 173 10.87 4.26 0.28
CA ILE A 173 11.82 3.71 -0.69
C ILE A 173 11.12 2.71 -1.61
N GLU A 174 10.23 1.88 -1.08
CA GLU A 174 9.52 0.86 -1.85
C GLU A 174 8.63 1.53 -2.89
N GLU A 175 7.90 2.57 -2.49
CA GLU A 175 7.05 3.31 -3.43
C GLU A 175 7.87 4.11 -4.46
N LYS A 176 9.03 4.67 -4.07
CA LYS A 176 9.98 5.27 -5.04
C LYS A 176 10.49 4.27 -6.05
N VAL A 177 10.79 3.04 -5.63
CA VAL A 177 11.22 1.95 -6.51
C VAL A 177 10.08 1.58 -7.45
N LEU A 178 8.87 1.45 -6.93
CA LEU A 178 7.68 1.10 -7.71
C LEU A 178 7.37 2.15 -8.79
N MET A 179 7.45 3.44 -8.46
CA MET A 179 7.25 4.53 -9.43
C MET A 179 8.27 4.54 -10.57
N LYS A 180 9.45 3.94 -10.38
CA LYS A 180 10.50 3.84 -11.40
C LYS A 180 10.52 2.48 -12.09
N ALA A 181 9.75 1.52 -11.59
CA ALA A 181 9.73 0.17 -12.13
C ALA A 181 8.97 0.13 -13.45
N ASP A 182 9.32 -0.87 -14.27
CA ASP A 182 8.49 -1.27 -15.39
C ASP A 182 7.26 -2.00 -14.84
N MET A 183 6.21 -1.23 -14.58
CA MET A 183 4.98 -1.72 -13.97
C MET A 183 4.27 -2.75 -14.84
N ASP A 184 4.39 -2.67 -16.18
CA ASP A 184 3.78 -3.65 -17.07
C ASP A 184 4.48 -5.01 -16.89
N LYS A 185 5.81 -5.01 -16.83
CA LYS A 185 6.58 -6.23 -16.53
C LYS A 185 6.28 -6.80 -15.13
N LEU A 186 6.08 -5.95 -14.12
CA LEU A 186 5.70 -6.38 -12.78
C LEU A 186 4.31 -7.03 -12.78
N ILE A 187 3.35 -6.41 -13.46
CA ILE A 187 1.99 -6.94 -13.62
C ILE A 187 2.00 -8.31 -14.31
N ASP A 188 2.74 -8.43 -15.40
CA ASP A 188 2.85 -9.69 -16.15
C ASP A 188 3.48 -10.79 -15.29
N LYS A 189 4.60 -10.47 -14.61
CA LYS A 189 5.29 -11.40 -13.72
C LYS A 189 4.38 -11.87 -12.57
N GLU A 190 3.71 -10.94 -11.90
CA GLU A 190 2.78 -11.25 -10.80
C GLU A 190 1.61 -12.11 -11.30
N SER A 191 1.08 -11.80 -12.50
CA SER A 191 0.01 -12.57 -13.13
C SER A 191 0.44 -14.01 -13.39
N GLU A 192 1.62 -14.21 -13.99
CA GLU A 192 2.19 -15.53 -14.26
C GLU A 192 2.46 -16.34 -12.99
N GLU A 193 3.08 -15.72 -11.97
CA GLU A 193 3.39 -16.39 -10.71
C GLU A 193 2.13 -16.90 -10.02
N ARG A 194 1.04 -16.13 -10.06
CA ARG A 194 -0.25 -16.55 -9.50
C ARG A 194 -0.95 -17.62 -10.33
N GLU A 195 -0.81 -17.62 -11.66
CA GLU A 195 -1.30 -18.73 -12.49
C GLU A 195 -0.55 -20.05 -12.22
N LYS A 196 0.76 -19.97 -12.02
CA LYS A 196 1.59 -21.12 -11.63
C LYS A 196 1.19 -21.66 -10.26
N ALA A 197 1.00 -20.78 -9.27
CA ALA A 197 0.56 -21.17 -7.92
C ALA A 197 -0.81 -21.85 -7.93
N LYS A 198 -1.77 -21.32 -8.70
CA LYS A 198 -3.10 -21.94 -8.86
C LYS A 198 -3.01 -23.32 -9.50
N SER A 199 -2.27 -23.44 -10.60
CA SER A 199 -2.10 -24.70 -11.31
C SER A 199 -1.47 -25.78 -10.42
N GLN A 200 -0.49 -25.41 -9.59
CA GLN A 200 0.13 -26.32 -8.63
C GLN A 200 -0.84 -26.76 -7.52
N ASN A 201 -1.66 -25.85 -7.01
CA ASN A 201 -2.67 -26.19 -6.01
C ASN A 201 -3.74 -27.11 -6.60
N ASP A 202 -4.23 -26.81 -7.80
CA ASP A 202 -5.19 -27.64 -8.53
C ASP A 202 -4.60 -29.05 -8.81
N LEU A 203 -3.33 -29.14 -9.19
CA LEU A 203 -2.60 -30.40 -9.36
C LEU A 203 -2.48 -31.20 -8.05
N GLN A 204 -2.22 -30.53 -6.92
CA GLN A 204 -2.19 -31.20 -5.61
C GLN A 204 -3.57 -31.73 -5.21
N VAL A 205 -4.62 -30.94 -5.41
CA VAL A 205 -6.00 -31.36 -5.16
C VAL A 205 -6.39 -32.53 -6.06
N GLN A 206 -6.05 -32.48 -7.36
CA GLN A 206 -6.36 -33.56 -8.30
C GLN A 206 -5.63 -34.86 -7.94
N LYS A 207 -4.33 -34.79 -7.56
CA LYS A 207 -3.58 -35.96 -7.06
C LYS A 207 -4.22 -36.54 -5.79
N TYR A 208 -4.65 -35.70 -4.85
CA TYR A 208 -5.35 -36.14 -3.65
C TYR A 208 -6.67 -36.86 -4.00
N LEU A 209 -7.46 -36.32 -4.94
CA LEU A 209 -8.72 -36.93 -5.37
C LEU A 209 -8.54 -38.26 -6.12
N LEU A 210 -7.49 -38.36 -6.95
CA LEU A 210 -7.14 -39.62 -7.64
C LEU A 210 -6.72 -40.70 -6.62
N ASN A 211 -5.83 -40.36 -5.67
CA ASN A 211 -5.42 -41.29 -4.61
C ASN A 211 -6.58 -41.73 -3.70
N LYS A 212 -7.60 -40.88 -3.52
CA LYS A 212 -8.81 -41.22 -2.76
C LYS A 212 -9.76 -42.15 -3.54
N ARG A 213 -9.74 -42.09 -4.87
CA ARG A 213 -10.62 -42.92 -5.73
C ARG A 213 -10.14 -44.37 -5.83
N ASP A 214 -8.82 -44.58 -5.75
CA ASP A 214 -8.22 -45.91 -5.84
C ASP A 214 -8.26 -46.69 -4.51
N ASN A 215 -8.56 -46.01 -3.39
CA ASN A 215 -8.62 -46.60 -2.05
C ASN A 215 -10.04 -46.54 -1.45
N ASN A 216 -10.89 -47.49 -1.82
CA ASN A 216 -12.03 -47.89 -0.98
C ASN A 216 -11.50 -48.73 0.19
N PHE A 217 -10.96 -48.12 1.25
CA PHE A 217 -11.09 -48.52 2.66
C PHE A 217 -10.22 -47.64 3.56
N GLU A 218 -10.73 -47.41 4.77
CA GLU A 218 -10.16 -46.69 5.92
C GLU A 218 -10.10 -45.17 5.85
N VAL A 219 -10.86 -44.58 6.78
CA VAL A 219 -10.84 -43.16 7.16
C VAL A 219 -9.48 -42.87 7.80
N VAL A 220 -8.49 -42.51 6.98
CA VAL A 220 -7.25 -41.93 7.47
C VAL A 220 -7.39 -40.41 7.49
N ASN A 221 -7.34 -39.84 8.69
CA ASN A 221 -7.23 -38.40 8.97
C ASN A 221 -5.95 -37.84 8.33
N HIS A 222 -5.97 -37.52 7.04
CA HIS A 222 -4.84 -36.88 6.39
C HIS A 222 -4.87 -35.36 6.61
N LYS A 223 -4.05 -34.92 7.57
CA LYS A 223 -3.41 -33.59 7.55
C LYS A 223 -2.79 -33.41 6.16
N LEU A 224 -3.35 -32.51 5.35
CA LEU A 224 -2.76 -32.07 4.09
C LEU A 224 -1.32 -31.62 4.34
N ALA A 225 -0.37 -32.26 3.65
CA ALA A 225 1.04 -31.90 3.74
C ALA A 225 1.28 -30.57 3.01
N MET A 226 1.24 -29.47 3.76
CA MET A 226 1.81 -28.19 3.33
C MET A 226 3.29 -28.38 2.95
N PRO A 227 3.82 -27.59 1.99
CA PRO A 227 5.25 -27.54 1.70
C PRO A 227 6.03 -27.40 3.02
N PHE A 228 7.09 -28.18 3.17
CA PHE A 228 7.83 -28.34 4.43
C PHE A 228 8.34 -27.01 5.04
N ALA A 229 8.38 -25.93 4.26
CA ALA A 229 8.93 -24.64 4.67
C ALA A 229 8.01 -23.76 5.53
N TYR A 230 6.70 -24.02 5.61
CA TYR A 230 5.78 -23.13 6.36
C TYR A 230 4.66 -23.89 7.07
N ARG A 231 5.01 -24.86 7.91
CA ARG A 231 4.06 -25.35 8.92
C ARG A 231 3.98 -24.32 10.05
N LYS A 232 2.77 -23.84 10.30
CA LYS A 232 2.41 -22.69 11.15
C LYS A 232 2.94 -22.72 12.61
N ASN A 233 3.53 -23.80 13.14
CA ASN A 233 3.68 -23.95 14.60
C ASN A 233 5.02 -24.48 15.16
N GLU A 234 6.11 -24.61 14.39
CA GLU A 234 7.34 -25.24 14.95
C GLU A 234 8.59 -24.37 14.82
N PHE A 235 8.45 -23.04 14.88
CA PHE A 235 9.61 -22.20 15.14
C PHE A 235 10.02 -22.30 16.61
N ASN A 236 11.24 -22.75 16.86
CA ASN A 236 11.82 -22.71 18.19
C ASN A 236 12.17 -21.26 18.55
N ARG A 237 11.20 -20.54 19.11
CA ARG A 237 11.37 -19.12 19.51
C ARG A 237 12.55 -18.93 20.46
N ALA A 238 12.81 -19.88 21.35
CA ALA A 238 13.96 -19.81 22.25
C ALA A 238 15.29 -19.88 21.47
N ALA A 239 15.39 -20.75 20.45
CA ALA A 239 16.55 -20.81 19.56
C ALA A 239 16.73 -19.52 18.75
N MET A 240 15.64 -18.95 18.24
CA MET A 240 15.66 -17.67 17.52
C MET A 240 16.16 -16.52 18.40
N VAL A 241 15.63 -16.41 19.63
CA VAL A 241 16.04 -15.37 20.60
C VAL A 241 17.48 -15.58 21.04
N ASN A 242 17.88 -16.82 21.32
CA ASN A 242 19.27 -17.13 21.68
C ASN A 242 20.24 -16.79 20.54
N TYR A 243 19.86 -17.09 19.29
CA TYR A 243 20.63 -16.73 18.11
C TYR A 243 20.75 -15.20 17.98
N ALA A 244 19.62 -14.50 18.08
CA ALA A 244 19.60 -13.03 18.01
C ALA A 244 20.49 -12.41 19.10
N ASN A 245 20.37 -12.85 20.35
CA ASN A 245 21.21 -12.35 21.45
C ASN A 245 22.70 -12.63 21.25
N LYS A 246 23.05 -13.81 20.73
CA LYS A 246 24.44 -14.20 20.47
C LYS A 246 25.07 -13.40 19.33
N HIS A 247 24.28 -13.07 18.30
CA HIS A 247 24.79 -12.51 17.05
C HIS A 247 24.38 -11.05 16.78
N ALA A 248 23.60 -10.40 17.67
CA ALA A 248 23.15 -9.02 17.51
C ALA A 248 24.29 -7.99 17.37
N LYS A 249 25.45 -8.28 17.97
CA LYS A 249 26.64 -7.41 17.89
C LYS A 249 27.78 -8.01 17.08
N ASN A 250 27.68 -9.30 16.74
CA ASN A 250 28.77 -10.07 16.14
C ASN A 250 28.22 -10.99 15.04
N TYR A 251 28.57 -10.68 13.80
CA TYR A 251 28.17 -11.45 12.64
C TYR A 251 28.57 -12.94 12.75
N ASN A 252 27.65 -13.84 12.41
CA ASN A 252 27.94 -15.27 12.37
C ASN A 252 28.76 -15.62 11.11
N ARG A 253 30.08 -15.78 11.25
CA ARG A 253 31.00 -16.10 10.15
C ARG A 253 30.72 -17.43 9.44
N ASN A 254 29.92 -18.31 10.04
CA ASN A 254 29.49 -19.56 9.39
C ASN A 254 28.36 -19.34 8.39
N TYR A 255 27.89 -18.10 8.25
CA TYR A 255 26.88 -17.70 7.30
C TYR A 255 27.53 -16.88 6.15
N PRO A 256 26.98 -16.92 4.93
CA PRO A 256 27.49 -16.08 3.85
C PRO A 256 27.31 -14.59 4.13
N ASP A 257 28.43 -13.86 4.09
CA ASP A 257 28.46 -12.41 4.28
C ASP A 257 28.00 -11.70 3.01
N PHE A 258 26.79 -11.16 3.06
CA PHE A 258 26.20 -10.39 1.97
C PHE A 258 26.42 -8.87 2.14
N GLY A 259 27.12 -8.43 3.19
CA GLY A 259 27.31 -7.01 3.53
C GLY A 259 28.21 -6.22 2.57
N LYS A 260 28.88 -6.88 1.62
CA LYS A 260 29.66 -6.20 0.56
C LYS A 260 28.81 -5.66 -0.59
N ILE A 261 27.54 -6.06 -0.68
CA ILE A 261 26.60 -5.62 -1.73
C ILE A 261 25.43 -4.91 -1.03
N GLY A 262 25.66 -3.67 -0.62
CA GLY A 262 24.69 -2.86 0.12
C GLY A 262 24.60 -3.26 1.59
N ASN A 263 24.21 -2.32 2.44
CA ASN A 263 24.15 -2.45 3.91
C ASN A 263 23.08 -3.45 4.43
N GLY A 264 22.88 -4.59 3.75
CA GLY A 264 21.83 -5.60 3.91
C GLY A 264 21.94 -6.47 5.17
N ASP A 265 22.48 -5.92 6.25
CA ASP A 265 22.70 -6.62 7.50
C ASP A 265 21.39 -7.02 8.18
N CYS A 266 20.35 -6.19 8.13
CA CYS A 266 19.09 -6.49 8.82
C CYS A 266 18.35 -7.67 8.17
N THR A 267 18.23 -7.71 6.84
CA THR A 267 17.57 -8.82 6.12
C THR A 267 18.39 -10.11 6.24
N ASN A 268 19.72 -10.02 6.13
CA ASN A 268 20.59 -11.17 6.33
C ASN A 268 20.47 -11.71 7.77
N PHE A 269 20.51 -10.82 8.76
CA PHE A 269 20.37 -11.18 10.18
C PHE A 269 19.00 -11.80 10.50
N VAL A 270 17.91 -11.23 9.98
CA VAL A 270 16.56 -11.80 10.15
C VAL A 270 16.46 -13.18 9.48
N SER A 271 17.02 -13.36 8.28
CA SER A 271 17.02 -14.67 7.61
C SER A 271 17.77 -15.75 8.43
N GLN A 272 18.85 -15.35 9.11
CA GLN A 272 19.62 -16.22 9.99
C GLN A 272 18.86 -16.58 11.26
N ILE A 273 18.15 -15.62 11.87
CA ILE A 273 17.28 -15.85 13.02
C ILE A 273 16.18 -16.84 12.65
N ILE A 274 15.53 -16.64 11.50
CA ILE A 274 14.48 -17.54 11.01
C ILE A 274 15.05 -18.95 10.82
N LYS A 275 16.20 -19.09 10.16
CA LYS A 275 16.82 -20.41 9.97
C LYS A 275 17.20 -21.09 11.29
N ALA A 276 17.72 -20.35 12.26
CA ALA A 276 18.03 -20.88 13.59
C ALA A 276 16.77 -21.36 14.35
N GLY A 277 15.60 -20.82 14.00
CA GLY A 277 14.32 -21.24 14.54
C GLY A 277 13.70 -22.47 13.89
N ILE A 278 14.17 -22.87 12.70
CA ILE A 278 13.66 -24.05 11.99
C ILE A 278 14.32 -25.29 12.59
N TYR A 279 13.53 -26.21 13.15
CA TYR A 279 13.99 -27.55 13.50
C TYR A 279 14.38 -28.29 12.22
N LEU A 280 15.66 -28.63 12.09
CA LEU A 280 16.19 -29.51 11.05
C LEU A 280 16.54 -30.84 11.72
N ASP A 281 15.53 -31.67 11.99
CA ASP A 281 15.73 -33.10 12.20
C ASP A 281 15.55 -33.83 10.87
#